data_AF-A0A9E2VHB8-F1
#
_entry.id   AF-A0A9E2VHB8-F1
#
_cell.length_a   1.000
_cell.length_b   1.000
_cell.length_c   1.000
_cell.angle_alpha   90.00
_cell.angle_beta   90.00
_cell.angle_gamma   90.00
#
_symmetry.space_group_name_H-M   'P 1'
#
loop_
_entity.id
_entity.type
_entity.pdbx_description
1 polymer ?
#
loop_
_entity_poly.entity_id
_entity_poly.type
_entity_poly.pdbx_seq_one_letter_code
_entity_poly.pdbx_strand_id
1 'polypeptide(L)'
;MKTVRKPTGALQRIAPPALSVNIDIDPLVEVVRRHVKLTPQATRLIKDEFAQLFQSPSISSSTHKPTTTKAEAAADPVLTTQDAADLVGVSRPYIVARIEAGDIPLHQQVGKQRRVLKSAVLAWHRQEQTRRCKALGQLGVDLDSEIFAG
;
A
#
# COMPACT_ATOMS: atom_id res chain seq x y z
N MET A 1 29.12 -57.64 -35.83
CA MET A 1 27.96 -57.29 -34.97
C MET A 1 28.47 -57.05 -33.55
N LYS A 2 28.64 -55.80 -33.11
CA LYS A 2 28.93 -55.44 -31.71
C LYS A 2 28.16 -54.16 -31.40
N THR A 3 27.26 -54.24 -30.44
CA THR A 3 26.25 -53.22 -30.10
C THR A 3 26.87 -52.08 -29.31
N VAL A 4 26.68 -50.86 -29.80
CA VAL A 4 26.89 -49.60 -29.09
C VAL A 4 25.89 -49.51 -27.93
N ARG A 5 26.37 -49.42 -26.69
CA ARG A 5 25.55 -48.98 -25.55
C ARG A 5 26.02 -47.60 -25.10
N LYS A 6 25.16 -46.63 -25.39
CA LYS A 6 25.19 -45.21 -25.04
C LYS A 6 25.11 -45.08 -23.50
N PRO A 7 25.95 -44.28 -22.81
CA PRO A 7 25.74 -44.00 -21.40
C PRO A 7 24.55 -43.05 -21.25
N THR A 8 23.56 -43.48 -20.47
CA THR A 8 22.40 -42.71 -20.02
C THR A 8 22.89 -41.46 -19.28
N GLY A 9 22.62 -40.29 -19.86
CA GLY A 9 22.88 -39.01 -19.22
C GLY A 9 22.02 -38.88 -17.96
N ALA A 10 22.68 -38.79 -16.80
CA ALA A 10 22.03 -38.40 -15.56
C ALA A 10 21.46 -36.99 -15.77
N LEU A 11 20.14 -36.88 -15.63
CA LEU A 11 19.41 -35.62 -15.70
C LEU A 11 19.83 -34.79 -14.49
N GLN A 12 20.86 -33.95 -14.65
CA GLN A 12 21.24 -32.95 -13.65
C GLN A 12 20.06 -32.01 -13.46
N ARG A 13 19.26 -32.30 -12.43
CA ARG A 13 18.24 -31.40 -11.93
C ARG A 13 19.00 -30.21 -11.31
N ILE A 14 19.22 -29.17 -12.11
CA ILE A 14 19.75 -27.90 -11.64
C ILE A 14 18.79 -27.42 -10.55
N ALA A 15 19.26 -27.37 -9.30
CA ALA A 15 18.50 -26.78 -8.22
C ALA A 15 18.17 -25.33 -8.59
N PRO A 16 16.94 -24.82 -8.34
CA PRO A 16 16.64 -23.43 -8.60
C PRO A 16 17.63 -22.55 -7.82
N PRO A 17 18.09 -21.42 -8.39
CA PRO A 17 18.95 -20.50 -7.65
C PRO A 17 18.20 -20.02 -6.40
N ALA A 18 18.71 -20.39 -5.23
CA ALA A 18 18.20 -19.88 -3.97
C ALA A 18 18.65 -18.42 -3.83
N LEU A 19 17.77 -17.49 -4.21
CA LEU A 19 17.97 -16.07 -3.92
C LEU A 19 17.62 -15.85 -2.44
N SER A 20 18.62 -15.62 -1.61
CA SER A 20 18.41 -15.15 -0.24
C SER A 20 18.35 -13.62 -0.25
N VAL A 21 17.35 -13.05 0.44
CA VAL A 21 17.26 -11.61 0.68
C VAL A 21 17.35 -11.41 2.18
N ASN A 22 18.34 -10.62 2.62
CA ASN A 22 18.45 -10.21 4.01
C ASN A 22 17.76 -8.84 4.15
N ILE A 23 16.72 -8.78 4.99
CA ILE A 23 15.91 -7.58 5.19
C ILE A 23 15.99 -7.22 6.67
N ASP A 24 16.30 -5.95 6.96
CA ASP A 24 16.23 -5.42 8.32
C ASP A 24 14.76 -5.10 8.69
N ILE A 25 14.33 -5.59 9.85
CA ILE A 25 12.96 -5.48 10.36
C ILE A 25 12.85 -4.34 11.39
N ASP A 26 13.97 -3.81 11.88
CA ASP A 26 13.98 -2.72 12.87
C ASP A 26 13.22 -1.45 12.40
N PRO A 27 13.24 -1.06 11.11
CA PRO A 27 12.41 0.04 10.61
C PRO A 27 10.90 -0.19 10.79
N LEU A 28 10.42 -1.44 10.64
CA LEU A 28 8.99 -1.76 10.82
C LEU A 28 8.57 -1.63 12.28
N VAL A 29 9.46 -2.03 13.20
CA VAL A 29 9.26 -1.87 14.64
C VAL A 29 9.21 -0.38 15.03
N GLU A 30 10.03 0.47 14.41
CA GLU A 30 10.04 1.90 14.68
C GLU A 30 8.71 2.58 14.28
N VAL A 31 8.10 2.18 13.16
CA VAL A 31 6.79 2.69 12.75
C VAL A 31 5.71 2.40 13.79
N VAL A 32 5.73 1.20 14.39
CA VAL A 32 4.78 0.82 15.45
C VAL A 32 5.04 1.66 16.72
N ARG A 33 6.31 1.88 17.08
CA ARG A 33 6.69 2.70 18.26
C ARG A 33 6.20 4.13 18.18
N ARG A 34 6.08 4.71 16.97
CA ARG A 34 5.57 6.08 16.79
C ARG A 34 4.10 6.22 17.20
N HIS A 35 3.35 5.13 17.21
CA HIS A 35 1.91 5.14 17.43
C HIS A 35 1.50 4.46 18.75
N VAL A 36 2.35 3.59 19.32
CA VAL A 36 2.05 2.85 20.55
C VAL A 36 3.28 2.76 21.45
N LYS A 37 3.10 2.96 22.77
CA LYS A 37 4.16 2.73 23.76
C LYS A 37 4.49 1.24 23.82
N LEU A 38 5.64 0.86 23.29
CA LEU A 38 6.12 -0.51 23.30
C LEU A 38 7.04 -0.78 24.48
N THR A 39 6.77 -1.86 25.21
CA THR A 39 7.71 -2.40 26.19
C THR A 39 8.84 -3.16 25.47
N PRO A 40 9.99 -3.41 26.14
CA PRO A 40 11.06 -4.22 25.58
C PRO A 40 10.60 -5.64 25.19
N GLN A 41 9.70 -6.23 25.99
CA GLN A 41 9.10 -7.53 25.72
C GLN A 41 8.18 -7.49 24.49
N ALA A 42 7.31 -6.48 24.38
CA ALA A 42 6.42 -6.33 23.23
C ALA A 42 7.20 -6.08 21.93
N THR A 43 8.31 -5.33 22.00
CA THR A 43 9.22 -5.14 20.86
C THR A 43 9.75 -6.48 20.34
N ARG A 44 10.17 -7.38 21.25
CA ARG A 44 10.72 -8.68 20.89
C ARG A 44 9.67 -9.57 20.22
N LEU A 45 8.46 -9.63 20.77
CA LEU A 45 7.35 -10.41 20.19
C LEU A 45 7.00 -9.94 18.78
N ILE A 46 6.96 -8.63 18.54
CA ILE A 46 6.69 -8.08 17.21
C ILE A 46 7.81 -8.41 16.22
N LYS A 47 9.07 -8.35 16.67
CA LYS A 47 10.21 -8.73 15.83
C LYS A 47 10.16 -10.20 15.44
N ASP A 48 9.79 -11.07 16.38
CA ASP A 48 9.65 -12.51 16.15
C ASP A 48 8.46 -12.80 15.19
N GLU A 49 7.32 -12.14 15.36
CA GLU A 49 6.16 -12.20 14.45
C GLU A 49 6.53 -11.77 13.03
N PHE A 50 7.20 -10.63 12.87
CA PHE A 50 7.67 -10.19 11.56
C PHE A 50 8.67 -11.18 10.95
N ALA A 51 9.63 -11.68 11.74
CA ALA A 51 10.58 -12.69 11.27
C ALA A 51 9.86 -13.96 10.79
N GLN A 52 8.79 -14.38 11.47
CA GLN A 52 7.98 -15.53 11.09
C GLN A 52 7.18 -15.31 9.80
N LEU A 53 6.60 -14.12 9.62
CA LEU A 53 5.89 -13.76 8.39
C LEU A 53 6.79 -13.86 7.14
N PHE A 54 8.07 -13.51 7.27
CA PHE A 54 9.03 -13.58 6.17
C PHE A 54 9.66 -14.96 5.93
N GLN A 55 9.33 -15.99 6.73
CA GLN A 55 9.83 -17.37 6.51
C GLN A 55 9.25 -18.01 5.23
N SER A 56 8.10 -17.52 4.75
CA SER A 56 7.49 -17.94 3.49
C SER A 56 7.41 -16.75 2.51
N PRO A 57 8.53 -16.33 1.91
CA PRO A 57 8.52 -15.22 0.98
C PRO A 57 7.74 -15.59 -0.29
N SER A 58 6.56 -15.02 -0.48
CA SER A 58 5.85 -15.10 -1.75
C SER A 58 6.39 -14.02 -2.70
N ILE A 59 7.23 -14.43 -3.64
CA ILE A 59 7.71 -13.54 -4.70
C ILE A 59 6.64 -13.52 -5.79
N SER A 60 5.81 -12.48 -5.77
CA SER A 60 4.95 -12.17 -6.91
C SER A 60 5.76 -11.34 -7.91
N SER A 61 6.12 -11.93 -9.05
CA SER A 61 6.60 -11.18 -10.20
C SER A 61 5.43 -10.39 -10.79
N SER A 62 5.24 -9.18 -10.29
CA SER A 62 4.40 -8.19 -10.96
C SER A 62 5.07 -7.83 -12.29
N THR A 63 4.40 -8.07 -13.40
CA THR A 63 4.75 -7.51 -14.71
C THR A 63 4.54 -6.00 -14.79
N HIS A 64 4.29 -5.32 -13.67
CA HIS A 64 4.31 -3.86 -13.61
C HIS A 64 5.74 -3.38 -13.38
N LYS A 65 6.36 -2.87 -14.45
CA LYS A 65 7.61 -2.09 -14.46
C LYS A 65 7.65 -1.16 -13.23
N PRO A 66 8.51 -1.41 -12.23
CA PRO A 66 8.78 -0.43 -11.20
C PRO A 66 9.78 0.55 -11.81
N THR A 67 9.27 1.60 -12.46
CA THR A 67 10.10 2.76 -12.75
C THR A 67 10.30 3.53 -11.45
N THR A 68 11.44 3.23 -10.86
CA THR A 68 12.21 4.07 -9.95
C THR A 68 12.07 5.56 -10.26
N THR A 69 11.93 6.30 -9.17
CA THR A 69 12.51 7.62 -8.89
C THR A 69 13.43 8.16 -10.00
N LYS A 70 12.90 9.07 -10.81
CA LYS A 70 13.68 10.15 -11.41
C LYS A 70 12.98 11.46 -11.07
N ALA A 71 13.62 12.26 -10.25
CA ALA A 71 13.24 13.66 -10.07
C ALA A 71 13.39 14.35 -11.43
N GLU A 72 12.28 14.74 -12.06
CA GLU A 72 12.28 15.74 -13.14
C GLU A 72 10.87 16.33 -13.35
N ALA A 73 10.77 17.64 -13.12
CA ALA A 73 9.83 18.62 -13.66
C ALA A 73 8.30 18.38 -13.51
N ALA A 74 7.70 19.08 -12.54
CA ALA A 74 6.43 19.81 -12.64
C ALA A 74 5.18 19.12 -13.26
N ALA A 75 5.16 17.80 -13.40
CA ALA A 75 4.01 17.07 -13.94
C ALA A 75 3.19 16.47 -12.80
N ASP A 76 1.91 16.81 -12.75
CA ASP A 76 0.95 16.20 -11.84
C ASP A 76 0.69 14.73 -12.26
N PRO A 77 1.13 13.74 -11.46
CA PRO A 77 1.11 12.35 -11.90
C PRO A 77 -0.33 11.83 -12.01
N VAL A 78 -0.58 11.10 -13.10
CA VAL A 78 -1.86 10.45 -13.38
C VAL A 78 -1.93 9.10 -12.67
N LEU A 79 -2.93 8.92 -11.82
CA LEU A 79 -3.16 7.74 -10.99
C LEU A 79 -4.31 6.89 -11.53
N THR A 80 -4.24 5.58 -11.31
CA THR A 80 -5.43 4.74 -11.40
C THR A 80 -6.36 4.99 -10.21
N THR A 81 -7.63 4.58 -10.33
CA THR A 81 -8.55 4.56 -9.17
C THR A 81 -8.03 3.76 -7.98
N GLN A 82 -7.14 2.79 -8.23
CA GLN A 82 -6.58 1.96 -7.16
C GLN A 82 -5.44 2.71 -6.46
N ASP A 83 -4.47 3.23 -7.23
CA ASP A 83 -3.37 4.04 -6.67
C ASP A 83 -3.91 5.28 -5.93
N ALA A 84 -5.00 5.89 -6.42
CA ALA A 84 -5.65 7.00 -5.76
C ALA A 84 -6.31 6.59 -4.43
N ALA A 85 -6.87 5.39 -4.34
CA ALA A 85 -7.49 4.86 -3.14
C ALA A 85 -6.43 4.51 -2.09
N ASP A 86 -5.34 3.87 -2.52
CA ASP A 86 -4.19 3.53 -1.69
C ASP A 86 -3.51 4.81 -1.17
N LEU A 87 -3.39 5.86 -1.99
CA LEU A 87 -2.80 7.14 -1.62
C LEU A 87 -3.51 7.81 -0.44
N VAL A 88 -4.83 7.69 -0.35
CA VAL A 88 -5.64 8.39 0.68
C VAL A 88 -6.23 7.44 1.73
N GLY A 89 -5.86 6.16 1.68
CA GLY A 89 -6.26 5.16 2.68
C GLY A 89 -7.75 4.83 2.68
N VAL A 90 -8.39 4.78 1.52
CA VAL A 90 -9.83 4.45 1.38
C VAL A 90 -10.04 3.30 0.40
N SER A 91 -11.26 2.78 0.32
CA SER A 91 -11.58 1.72 -0.64
C SER A 91 -11.69 2.28 -2.07
N ARG A 92 -11.27 1.48 -3.07
CA ARG A 92 -11.44 1.83 -4.49
C ARG A 92 -12.90 2.19 -4.86
N PRO A 93 -13.94 1.44 -4.42
CA PRO A 93 -15.32 1.80 -4.71
C PRO A 93 -15.69 3.20 -4.20
N TYR A 94 -15.14 3.63 -3.06
CA TYR A 94 -15.36 4.96 -2.54
C TYR A 94 -14.78 6.05 -3.45
N ILE A 95 -13.53 5.89 -3.92
CA ILE A 95 -12.94 6.82 -4.91
C ILE A 95 -13.76 6.85 -6.19
N VAL A 96 -14.21 5.70 -6.69
CA VAL A 96 -15.06 5.64 -7.89
C VAL A 96 -16.35 6.42 -7.69
N ALA A 97 -17.05 6.24 -6.58
CA ALA A 97 -18.26 6.98 -6.26
C ALA A 97 -18.02 8.49 -6.21
N ARG A 98 -16.86 8.93 -5.69
CA ARG A 98 -16.49 10.35 -5.63
C ARG A 98 -16.16 10.94 -6.99
N ILE A 99 -15.57 10.16 -7.88
CA ILE A 99 -15.36 10.59 -9.27
C ILE A 99 -16.70 10.68 -10.02
N GLU A 100 -17.59 9.71 -9.83
CA GLU A 100 -18.92 9.69 -10.46
C GLU A 100 -19.83 10.81 -9.92
N ALA A 101 -19.69 11.16 -8.64
CA ALA A 101 -20.36 12.31 -8.03
C ALA A 101 -19.80 13.67 -8.48
N GLY A 102 -18.65 13.70 -9.18
CA GLY A 102 -17.97 14.93 -9.60
C GLY A 102 -17.14 15.60 -8.49
N ASP A 103 -17.03 14.99 -7.31
CA ASP A 103 -16.20 15.49 -6.20
C ASP A 103 -14.71 15.45 -6.56
N ILE A 104 -14.28 14.44 -7.33
CA ILE A 104 -12.93 14.30 -7.85
C ILE A 104 -13.00 14.40 -9.38
N PRO A 105 -12.33 15.39 -10.01
CA PRO A 105 -12.37 15.54 -11.46
C PRO A 105 -11.70 14.35 -12.17
N LEU A 106 -12.45 13.73 -13.08
CA LEU A 106 -11.93 12.71 -13.97
C LEU A 106 -10.97 13.36 -14.98
N HIS A 107 -9.75 12.84 -15.07
CA HIS A 107 -8.76 13.37 -16.02
C HIS A 107 -8.84 12.67 -17.37
N GLN A 108 -8.80 11.34 -17.37
CA GLN A 108 -8.87 10.54 -18.59
C GLN A 108 -9.59 9.23 -18.32
N GLN A 109 -10.22 8.68 -19.35
CA GLN A 109 -10.74 7.33 -19.33
C GLN A 109 -10.08 6.51 -20.44
N VAL A 110 -9.39 5.43 -20.05
CA VAL A 110 -8.75 4.49 -20.98
C VAL A 110 -9.57 3.20 -20.97
N GLY A 111 -10.45 3.06 -21.96
CA GLY A 111 -11.43 1.97 -21.98
C GLY A 111 -12.40 2.05 -20.80
N LYS A 112 -12.35 1.05 -19.91
CA LYS A 112 -13.16 1.00 -18.67
C LYS A 112 -12.42 1.55 -17.43
N GLN A 113 -11.13 1.87 -17.55
CA GLN A 113 -10.34 2.35 -16.43
C GLN A 113 -10.37 3.87 -16.36
N ARG A 114 -10.67 4.40 -15.16
CA ARG A 114 -10.66 5.83 -14.85
C ARG A 114 -9.27 6.24 -14.36
N ARG A 115 -8.80 7.39 -14.85
CA ARG A 115 -7.52 8.02 -14.50
C ARG A 115 -7.81 9.36 -13.84
N VAL A 116 -7.15 9.64 -12.73
CA VAL A 116 -7.30 10.88 -11.96
C VAL A 116 -5.94 11.50 -11.70
N LEU A 117 -5.91 12.82 -11.61
CA LEU A 117 -4.69 13.54 -11.23
C LEU A 117 -4.43 13.40 -9.73
N LYS A 118 -3.16 13.23 -9.34
CA LYS A 118 -2.78 13.15 -7.92
C LYS A 118 -3.15 14.43 -7.18
N SER A 119 -2.94 15.61 -7.78
CA SER A 119 -3.30 16.88 -7.13
C SER A 119 -4.81 16.97 -6.85
N ALA A 120 -5.64 16.52 -7.78
CA ALA A 120 -7.09 16.51 -7.65
C ALA A 120 -7.55 15.63 -6.49
N VAL A 121 -6.99 14.42 -6.38
CA VAL A 121 -7.28 13.49 -5.28
C VAL A 121 -6.86 14.09 -3.94
N LEU A 122 -5.68 14.71 -3.85
CA LEU A 122 -5.18 15.33 -2.62
C LEU A 122 -5.96 16.61 -2.24
N ALA A 123 -6.42 17.39 -3.21
CA ALA A 123 -7.25 18.56 -2.97
C ALA A 123 -8.61 18.15 -2.38
N TRP A 124 -9.26 17.17 -3.01
CA TRP A 124 -10.50 16.60 -2.50
C TRP A 124 -10.32 15.99 -1.10
N HIS A 125 -9.26 15.21 -0.89
CA HIS A 125 -9.01 14.56 0.40
C HIS A 125 -8.85 15.59 1.53
N ARG A 126 -8.10 16.67 1.29
CA ARG A 126 -7.96 17.76 2.28
C ARG A 126 -9.31 18.39 2.63
N GLN A 127 -10.13 18.69 1.63
CA GLN A 127 -11.46 19.25 1.86
C GLN A 127 -12.33 18.29 2.68
N GLU A 128 -12.28 17.00 2.36
CA GLU A 128 -13.02 15.95 3.07
C GLU A 128 -12.58 15.82 4.53
N GLN A 129 -11.27 15.87 4.82
CA GLN A 129 -10.77 15.85 6.20
C GLN A 129 -11.24 17.09 6.98
N THR A 130 -11.20 18.28 6.37
CA THR A 130 -11.71 19.49 7.02
C THR A 130 -13.20 19.37 7.35
N ARG A 131 -14.01 18.82 6.44
CA ARG A 131 -15.44 18.57 6.69
C ARG A 131 -15.64 17.62 7.86
N ARG A 132 -14.88 16.52 7.91
CA ARG A 132 -14.93 15.53 8.99
C ARG A 132 -14.53 16.11 10.34
N CYS A 133 -13.42 16.82 10.40
CA CYS A 133 -12.97 17.47 11.63
C CYS A 133 -14.00 18.48 12.14
N LYS A 134 -14.63 19.26 11.24
CA LYS A 134 -15.70 20.19 11.62
C LYS A 134 -16.91 19.48 12.19
N ALA A 135 -17.38 18.41 11.55
CA ALA A 135 -18.52 17.63 12.03
C ALA A 135 -18.24 16.99 13.39
N LEU A 136 -17.04 16.43 13.58
CA LEU A 136 -16.60 15.88 14.88
C LEU A 136 -16.52 16.96 15.97
N GLY A 137 -16.00 18.14 15.64
CA GLY A 137 -15.96 19.26 16.57
C GLY A 137 -17.35 19.73 17.00
N GLN A 138 -18.31 19.79 16.06
CA GLN A 138 -19.70 20.13 16.36
C GLN A 138 -20.35 19.10 17.29
N LEU A 139 -20.18 17.81 16.99
CA LEU A 139 -20.67 16.72 17.84
C LEU A 139 -20.09 16.79 19.27
N GLY A 140 -18.83 17.17 19.43
CA GLY A 140 -18.21 17.35 20.75
C GLY A 140 -18.85 18.49 21.54
N VAL A 141 -19.05 19.65 20.90
CA VAL A 141 -19.70 20.81 21.54
C VAL A 141 -21.14 20.50 21.94
N ASP A 142 -21.90 19.82 21.07
CA ASP A 142 -23.28 19.44 21.36
C ASP A 142 -23.34 18.50 22.58
N LEU A 143 -22.44 17.52 22.67
CA LEU A 143 -22.36 16.59 23.81
C LEU A 143 -21.92 17.29 25.11
N ASP A 144 -20.94 18.19 25.06
CA ASP A 144 -20.52 18.96 26.25
C ASP A 144 -21.69 19.81 26.78
N SER A 145 -22.49 20.38 25.88
CA SER A 145 -23.67 21.16 26.24
C SER A 145 -24.73 20.31 26.93
N GLU A 146 -24.96 19.07 26.48
CA GLU A 146 -25.93 18.16 27.11
C GLU A 146 -25.45 17.63 28.47
N ILE A 147 -24.15 17.35 28.62
CA ILE A 147 -23.59 16.73 29.83
C ILE A 147 -23.44 17.74 30.97
N PHE A 148 -23.06 19.00 30.67
CA PHE A 148 -22.74 20.01 31.69
C PHE A 148 -23.86 21.04 31.93
N ALA A 149 -24.97 20.98 31.19
CA ALA A 149 -26.13 21.86 31.41
C ALA A 149 -27.21 21.26 32.35
N GLY A 150 -26.99 20.06 32.91
CA GLY A 150 -27.84 19.43 33.93
C GLY A 150 -27.20 19.41 35.31
#